data_AF-A0A7X2MUA5-F1
#
_entry.id   AF-A0A7X2MUA5-F1
#
_cell.length_a   1.000
_cell.length_b   1.000
_cell.length_c   1.000
_cell.angle_alpha   90.00
_cell.angle_beta   90.00
_cell.angle_gamma   90.00
#
_symmetry.space_group_name_H-M   'P 1'
#
loop_
_entity.id
_entity.type
_entity.pdbx_description
1 polymer ?
#
loop_
_entity_poly.entity_id
_entity_poly.type
_entity_poly.pdbx_seq_one_letter_code
_entity_poly.pdbx_strand_id
1 'polypeptide(L)' 'MKMKAVALFALIACGSAQAASEQVTIHQVTAEGIGKSLGTVKIDETQYGLQFTPDLQGLQPGIHGFHV' A
#
# COMPACT_ATOMS: atom_id res chain seq x y z
N MET A 1 -35.04 -19.37 -19.07
CA MET A 1 -34.72 -18.75 -17.75
C MET A 1 -33.37 -19.20 -17.17
N LYS A 2 -32.94 -20.46 -17.35
CA LYS A 2 -31.67 -20.98 -16.81
C LYS A 2 -30.40 -20.31 -17.38
N MET A 3 -30.32 -20.07 -18.70
CA MET A 3 -29.15 -19.41 -19.33
C MET A 3 -28.94 -17.96 -18.88
N LYS A 4 -30.02 -17.20 -18.64
CA LYS A 4 -29.92 -15.81 -18.17
C LYS A 4 -29.38 -15.72 -16.74
N ALA A 5 -29.76 -16.68 -15.88
CA ALA A 5 -29.25 -16.77 -14.52
C ALA A 5 -27.74 -17.11 -14.50
N VAL A 6 -27.29 -17.99 -15.39
CA VAL A 6 -25.86 -18.34 -15.53
C VAL A 6 -25.03 -17.13 -16.01
N ALA A 7 -25.53 -16.39 -17.00
CA ALA A 7 -24.85 -15.19 -17.50
C ALA A 7 -24.71 -14.10 -16.43
N LEU A 8 -25.76 -13.89 -15.61
CA LEU A 8 -25.74 -12.92 -14.53
C LEU A 8 -24.74 -13.30 -13.42
N PHE A 9 -24.62 -14.59 -13.10
CA PHE A 9 -23.65 -15.07 -12.11
C PHE A 9 -22.20 -14.91 -12.58
N ALA A 10 -21.93 -15.11 -13.87
CA ALA A 10 -20.60 -14.92 -14.45
C ALA A 10 -20.15 -13.44 -14.45
N LEU A 11 -21.07 -12.51 -14.69
CA LEU A 11 -20.79 -11.07 -14.63
C LEU A 11 -20.39 -10.57 -13.24
N ILE A 12 -20.93 -11.19 -12.17
CA ILE A 12 -20.61 -10.83 -10.78
C ILE A 12 -19.21 -11.31 -10.40
N ALA A 13 -18.78 -12.48 -10.89
CA ALA A 13 -17.47 -13.06 -10.56
C ALA A 13 -16.27 -12.30 -11.18
N CYS A 14 -16.48 -11.53 -12.25
CA CYS A 14 -15.41 -10.77 -12.92
C CYS A 14 -15.26 -9.32 -12.41
N GLY A 15 -16.10 -8.86 -11.48
CA GLY A 15 -16.22 -7.45 -11.10
C GLY A 15 -15.34 -6.96 -9.95
N SER A 16 -14.62 -7.84 -9.25
CA SER A 16 -13.79 -7.45 -8.10
C SER A 16 -12.34 -7.19 -8.53
N ALA A 17 -12.06 -5.97 -8.98
CA ALA A 17 -10.70 -5.45 -8.98
C ALA A 17 -10.33 -5.14 -7.52
N GLN A 18 -9.56 -6.03 -6.89
CA GLN A 18 -9.04 -5.79 -5.55
C GLN A 18 -7.84 -4.86 -5.68
N ALA A 19 -7.98 -3.61 -5.20
CA ALA A 19 -6.83 -2.72 -5.07
C ALA A 19 -5.87 -3.34 -4.06
N ALA A 20 -4.64 -3.65 -4.50
CA ALA A 20 -3.59 -4.12 -3.61
C ALA A 20 -3.11 -2.94 -2.75
N SER A 21 -3.00 -3.17 -1.45
CA SER A 21 -2.42 -2.22 -0.51
C SER A 21 -1.36 -2.94 0.31
N GLU A 22 -0.18 -2.35 0.40
CA GLU A 22 0.92 -2.87 1.20
C GLU A 22 1.26 -1.93 2.35
N GLN A 23 1.71 -2.49 3.47
CA GLN A 23 2.14 -1.70 4.61
C GLN A 23 3.58 -2.06 4.97
N VAL A 24 4.47 -1.07 4.88
CA VAL A 24 5.91 -1.25 5.11
C VAL A 24 6.30 -0.57 6.41
N THR A 25 6.89 -1.32 7.34
CA THR A 25 7.47 -0.76 8.56
C THR A 25 8.81 -0.11 8.24
N ILE A 26 8.98 1.15 8.63
CA ILE A 26 10.23 1.88 8.45
C ILE A 26 11.00 1.87 9.76
N HIS A 27 12.27 1.46 9.69
CA HIS A 27 13.19 1.44 10.83
C HIS A 27 14.27 2.51 10.66
N GLN A 28 14.69 3.09 11.79
CA GLN A 28 15.93 3.86 11.83
C GLN A 28 17.11 2.92 11.55
N VAL A 29 18.08 3.37 10.77
CA VAL A 29 19.34 2.64 10.54
C VAL A 29 20.48 3.40 11.22
N THR A 30 21.32 2.67 11.95
CA THR A 30 22.54 3.19 12.59
C THR A 30 23.75 2.37 12.16
N ALA A 31 24.96 2.74 12.61
CA ALA A 31 26.17 1.97 12.31
C ALA A 31 26.12 0.53 12.85
N GLU A 32 25.30 0.31 13.87
CA GLU A 32 25.07 -0.98 14.53
C GLU A 32 24.00 -1.83 13.83
N GLY A 33 23.29 -1.29 12.83
CA GLY A 33 22.30 -1.98 12.03
C GLY A 33 20.87 -1.43 12.19
N ILE A 34 19.89 -2.33 12.25
CA ILE A 34 18.46 -1.98 12.34
C ILE A 34 18.15 -1.49 13.75
N GLY A 35 17.72 -0.23 13.85
CA GLY A 35 17.27 0.40 15.08
C GLY A 35 15.76 0.34 15.28
N LYS A 36 15.25 1.29 16.07
CA LYS A 36 13.83 1.40 16.40
C LYS A 36 12.96 1.62 15.15
N SER A 37 11.71 1.15 15.22
CA SER A 37 10.70 1.54 14.24
C SER A 37 10.41 3.04 14.35
N LEU A 38 10.24 3.68 13.20
CA LEU A 38 9.82 5.07 13.05
C LEU A 38 8.34 5.17 12.66
N GLY A 39 7.67 4.04 12.42
CA GLY A 39 6.28 3.98 11.97
C GLY A 39 6.13 3.16 10.68
N THR A 40 5.12 3.49 9.88
CA THR A 40 4.81 2.75 8.66
C THR A 40 4.59 3.67 7.47
N VAL A 41 4.75 3.12 6.27
CA VAL A 41 4.29 3.73 5.03
C VAL A 41 3.27 2.78 4.41
N LYS A 42 2.05 3.30 4.20
CA LYS A 42 1.03 2.60 3.43
C LYS A 42 1.24 2.90 1.94
N ILE A 43 1.26 1.85 1.12
CA ILE A 43 1.39 1.94 -0.33
C ILE A 43 0.07 1.46 -0.93
N ASP A 44 -0.62 2.36 -1.62
CA ASP A 44 -1.88 2.07 -2.30
C ASP A 44 -1.69 2.17 -3.81
N GLU A 45 -2.20 1.19 -4.55
CA GLU A 45 -2.38 1.31 -6.00
C GLU A 45 -3.53 2.26 -6.31
N THR A 46 -3.26 3.27 -7.14
CA THR A 46 -4.27 4.21 -7.63
C THR A 46 -4.24 4.30 -9.15
N GLN A 47 -5.26 4.90 -9.75
CA GLN A 47 -5.26 5.21 -11.19
C GLN A 47 -4.12 6.15 -11.63
N TYR A 48 -3.43 6.80 -10.69
CA TYR A 48 -2.33 7.73 -10.93
C TYR A 48 -0.95 7.12 -10.61
N GLY A 49 -0.89 5.83 -10.27
CA GLY A 49 0.31 5.14 -9.81
C GLY A 49 0.27 4.82 -8.31
N LEU A 50 1.43 4.51 -7.74
CA LEU A 50 1.58 4.17 -6.32
C LEU A 50 1.53 5.43 -5.45
N GLN A 51 0.61 5.45 -4.49
CA GLN A 51 0.55 6.48 -3.45
C GLN A 51 1.22 5.97 -2.18
N PHE A 52 2.24 6.70 -1.72
CA PHE A 52 2.94 6.43 -0.47
C PHE A 52 2.41 7.39 0.60
N THR A 53 1.77 6.85 1.64
CA THR A 53 1.20 7.61 2.76
C THR A 53 2.02 7.31 4.02
N PRO A 54 2.97 8.18 4.40
CA PRO A 54 3.80 7.97 5.58
C PRO A 54 3.04 8.33 6.86
N ASP A 55 3.12 7.43 7.85
CA ASP A 55 2.82 7.70 9.25
C ASP A 55 4.10 7.46 10.05
N LEU A 56 4.97 8.48 10.05
CA LEU A 56 6.32 8.43 10.58
C LEU A 56 6.55 9.48 11.66
N GLN A 57 7.34 9.13 12.67
CA GLN A 57 7.67 9.98 13.81
C GLN A 57 9.18 9.96 14.12
N GLY A 58 9.67 10.99 14.80
CA GLY A 58 11.06 11.05 15.28
C GLY A 58 12.11 11.42 14.22
N LEU A 59 11.69 11.85 13.03
CA LEU A 59 12.58 12.44 12.02
C LEU A 59 12.83 13.93 12.31
N GLN A 60 13.99 14.43 11.89
CA GLN A 60 14.24 15.87 11.91
C GLN A 60 13.26 16.58 10.98
N PRO A 61 12.70 17.75 11.38
CA PRO A 61 11.82 18.52 10.49
C PRO A 61 12.52 18.89 9.19
N GLY A 62 11.82 18.71 8.06
CA GLY A 62 12.34 19.03 6.73
C GLY A 62 11.89 18.04 5.67
N ILE A 63 12.31 18.29 4.42
CA ILE A 63 12.11 17.36 3.30
C ILE A 63 13.26 16.35 3.30
N HIS A 64 12.92 15.07 3.20
CA HIS A 64 13.87 13.96 3.13
C HIS A 64 13.79 13.33 1.75
N GLY A 65 14.92 12.87 1.21
CA GLY A 65 14.91 12.05 -0.01
C GLY A 65 14.17 10.73 0.25
N PHE A 66 13.35 10.29 -0.70
CA PHE A 66 12.54 9.08 -0.59
C PHE A 66 12.70 8.23 -1.85
N HIS A 67 13.19 7.00 -1.69
CA HIS A 67 13.59 6.09 -2.77
C HIS A 67 13.21 4.65 -2.42
N VAL A 68 13.20 3.79 -3.44
CA VAL A 68 13.08 2.33 -3.32
C VAL A 68 14.45 1.69 -3.45
#